data_AF-A0A851CV88-F1
#
_entry.id   AF-A0A851CV88-F1
#
_cell.length_a   1.000
_cell.length_b   1.000
_cell.length_c   1.000
_cell.angle_alpha   90.00
_cell.angle_beta   90.00
_cell.angle_gamma   90.00
#
_symmetry.space_group_name_H-M   'P 1'
#
loop_
_entity.id
_entity.type
_entity.pdbx_description
1 polymer ?
#
loop_
_entity_poly.entity_id
_entity_poly.type
_entity_poly.pdbx_seq_one_letter_code
_entity_poly.pdbx_strand_id
1 'polypeptide(L)' 'MTYTGTNFIPPSGRDVISVNPKTGEVRLTGALDFEEVSIFNFRIEAKDQGTPPQSGHCKVVVEVLDVND' A
#
# COMPACT_ATOMS: atom_id res chain seq x y z
N MET A 1 -6.54 16.24 -7.33
CA MET A 1 -6.46 15.28 -6.21
C MET A 1 -5.30 14.32 -6.48
N THR A 2 -4.53 13.97 -5.46
CA THR A 2 -3.38 13.07 -5.57
C THR A 2 -3.41 12.00 -4.49
N TYR A 3 -3.01 10.78 -4.81
CA TYR A 3 -2.92 9.66 -3.89
C TYR A 3 -1.46 9.30 -3.56
N THR A 4 -1.19 8.99 -2.30
CA THR A 4 0.12 8.52 -1.85
C THR A 4 -0.05 7.35 -0.87
N GLY A 5 0.80 6.34 -0.99
CA GLY A 5 0.85 5.21 -0.06
C GLY A 5 2.11 5.27 0.81
N THR A 6 2.03 4.79 2.05
CA THR A 6 3.23 4.48 2.83
C THR A 6 3.87 3.21 2.31
N ASN A 7 5.19 3.18 2.28
CA ASN A 7 5.96 1.99 1.89
C ASN A 7 5.70 0.85 2.88
N PHE A 8 5.77 -0.38 2.39
CA PHE A 8 5.84 -1.57 3.21
C PHE A 8 7.03 -2.41 2.75
N ILE A 9 7.99 -2.60 3.65
CA ILE A 9 9.24 -3.31 3.37
C ILE A 9 9.24 -4.57 4.26
N PRO A 10 9.00 -5.76 3.70
CA PRO A 10 9.12 -7.01 4.43
C PRO A 10 10.63 -7.35 4.62
N PRO A 11 10.98 -8.34 5.46
CA PRO A 11 12.37 -8.77 5.72
C PRO A 11 13.32 -8.91 4.51
N SER A 12 12.80 -9.23 3.33
CA SER A 12 13.50 -9.33 2.04
C SER A 12 13.98 -7.98 1.50
N GLY A 13 13.56 -6.88 2.12
CA GLY A 13 14.23 -5.59 2.04
C GLY A 13 13.84 -4.70 0.86
N ARG A 14 12.72 -4.96 0.20
CA ARG A 14 12.21 -4.11 -0.90
C ARG A 14 10.79 -3.63 -0.61
N ASP A 15 10.48 -2.40 -0.99
CA ASP A 15 9.10 -1.92 -0.91
C ASP A 15 8.23 -2.71 -1.89
N VAL A 16 7.19 -3.35 -1.36
CA VAL A 16 6.30 -4.23 -2.13
C VAL A 16 5.01 -3.55 -2.55
N ILE A 17 4.80 -2.27 -2.19
CA ILE A 17 3.56 -1.54 -2.47
C ILE A 17 3.82 -0.34 -3.38
N SER A 18 2.95 -0.18 -4.38
CA SER A 18 2.89 1.03 -5.19
C SER A 18 1.46 1.55 -5.27
N VAL A 19 1.31 2.87 -5.24
CA VAL A 19 0.02 3.56 -5.39
C VAL A 19 0.10 4.50 -6.59
N ASN A 20 -0.83 4.35 -7.53
CA ASN A 20 -0.95 5.27 -8.65
C ASN A 20 -1.44 6.63 -8.14
N PRO A 21 -0.67 7.73 -8.31
CA PRO A 21 -1.01 9.02 -7.72
C PRO A 21 -2.24 9.69 -8.34
N LYS A 22 -2.71 9.22 -9.50
CA LYS A 22 -3.89 9.77 -10.19
C LYS A 22 -5.16 8.96 -9.92
N THR A 23 -5.06 7.62 -9.87
CA THR A 23 -6.24 6.74 -9.76
C THR A 23 -6.42 6.15 -8.37
N GLY A 24 -5.39 6.17 -7.52
CA GLY A 24 -5.39 5.47 -6.24
C GLY A 24 -5.27 3.94 -6.37
N GLU A 25 -5.02 3.42 -7.58
CA GLU A 25 -4.81 1.99 -7.80
C GLU A 25 -3.58 1.51 -7.00
N VAL A 26 -3.78 0.45 -6.21
CA VAL A 26 -2.72 -0.21 -5.44
C VAL A 26 -2.24 -1.44 -6.21
N ARG A 27 -0.92 -1.58 -6.34
CA ARG A 27 -0.30 -2.75 -6.95
C ARG A 27 0.86 -3.26 -6.10
N LEU A 28 1.04 -4.58 -6.10
CA LEU A 28 2.28 -5.19 -5.63
C LEU A 28 3.41 -4.91 -6.64
N THR A 29 4.59 -4.57 -6.14
CA THR A 29 5.81 -4.34 -6.96
C THR A 29 6.68 -5.60 -7.05
N GLY A 30 6.39 -6.62 -6.26
CA GLY A 30 7.09 -7.90 -6.21
C GLY A 30 6.22 -9.02 -5.66
N ALA A 31 6.75 -10.24 -5.68
CA ALA A 31 6.09 -11.38 -5.06
C ALA A 31 6.10 -11.25 -3.53
N LEU A 32 5.08 -11.79 -2.89
CA LEU A 32 5.01 -11.95 -1.44
C LEU A 32 5.27 -13.41 -1.11
N ASP A 33 5.97 -13.62 0.00
CA ASP A 33 6.24 -14.94 0.56
C ASP A 33 5.44 -15.07 1.86
N PHE A 34 4.61 -16.12 1.97
CA PHE A 34 3.69 -16.29 3.10
C PHE A 34 4.45 -16.54 4.40
N GLU A 35 5.52 -17.35 4.31
CA GLU A 35 6.45 -17.66 5.39
C GLU A 35 7.19 -16.43 5.91
N GLU A 36 7.34 -15.41 5.06
CA GLU A 36 7.94 -14.13 5.42
C GLU A 36 6.93 -13.19 6.08
N VAL A 37 5.73 -13.08 5.49
CA VAL A 37 4.66 -12.21 5.97
C VAL A 37 3.28 -12.75 5.60
N SER A 38 2.48 -13.09 6.61
CA SER A 38 1.09 -13.54 6.44
C SER A 38 0.07 -12.40 6.49
N ILE A 39 0.38 -11.31 7.18
CA ILE A 39 -0.48 -10.13 7.26
C ILE A 39 0.34 -8.85 7.39
N PHE A 40 -0.04 -7.82 6.63
CA PHE A 40 0.55 -6.49 6.78
C PHE A 40 -0.46 -5.39 6.51
N ASN A 41 -0.06 -4.15 6.80
CA ASN A 41 -0.91 -3.00 6.54
C ASN A 41 -0.08 -1.78 6.14
N PHE A 42 -0.71 -0.89 5.37
CA PHE A 42 -0.16 0.38 4.97
C PHE A 42 -1.27 1.43 4.94
N ARG A 43 -0.89 2.71 4.80
CA ARG A 43 -1.82 3.84 4.79
C ARG A 43 -1.84 4.48 3.41
N ILE A 44 -3.03 4.86 2.97
CA ILE A 44 -3.21 5.70 1.79
C ILE A 44 -3.67 7.08 2.26
N GLU A 45 -3.10 8.12 1.69
CA GLU A 45 -3.55 9.50 1.80
C GLU A 45 -4.06 9.97 0.45
N ALA A 46 -5.21 10.66 0.46
CA ALA A 46 -5.74 11.35 -0.70
C ALA A 46 -5.82 12.84 -0.38
N LYS A 47 -5.10 13.66 -1.16
CA LYS A 47 -5.00 15.10 -0.97
C LYS A 47 -5.69 15.84 -2.12
N ASP A 48 -6.59 16.77 -1.78
CA ASP A 48 -7.27 17.59 -2.78
C ASP A 48 -6.38 18.73 -3.32
N GLN A 49 -6.93 19.56 -4.19
CA GLN A 49 -6.25 20.74 -4.76
C GLN A 49 -6.83 22.06 -4.22
N GLY A 50 -7.51 22.02 -3.07
CA GLY A 50 -8.09 23.19 -2.43
C GLY A 50 -7.05 24.18 -1.93
N THR A 51 -7.51 25.36 -1.49
CA THR A 51 -6.70 26.35 -0.79
C THR A 51 -7.46 26.81 0.46
N PRO A 52 -7.12 26.31 1.66
CA PRO A 52 -6.06 25.34 1.96
C PRO A 52 -6.40 23.93 1.44
N PRO A 53 -5.39 23.09 1.13
CA PRO A 53 -5.63 21.70 0.73
C PRO A 53 -6.11 20.87 1.92
N GLN A 54 -7.06 19.97 1.69
CA GLN A 54 -7.50 18.97 2.65
C GLN A 54 -7.00 17.58 2.27
N SER A 55 -6.81 16.73 3.27
CA SER A 55 -6.47 15.32 3.04
C SER A 55 -7.34 14.36 3.85
N GLY A 56 -7.65 13.24 3.22
CA GLY A 56 -8.29 12.08 3.84
C GLY A 56 -7.31 10.90 3.87
N HIS A 57 -7.51 9.98 4.80
CA HIS A 57 -6.62 8.83 4.94
C HIS A 57 -7.40 7.54 5.23
N CYS A 58 -6.87 6.41 4.80
CA CYS A 58 -7.39 5.09 5.15
C CYS A 58 -6.25 4.11 5.44
N LYS A 59 -6.57 3.08 6.23
CA LYS A 59 -5.69 1.94 6.50
C LYS A 59 -6.12 0.78 5.60
N VAL A 60 -5.16 0.20 4.88
CA VAL A 60 -5.37 -1.02 4.09
C VAL A 60 -4.70 -2.16 4.83
N VAL A 61 -5.44 -3.25 5.03
CA VAL A 61 -4.93 -4.50 5.61
C VAL A 61 -4.89 -5.54 4.49
N VAL A 62 -3.76 -6.20 4.34
CA VAL A 62 -3.52 -7.24 3.33
C VAL A 62 -3.22 -8.53 4.07
N GLU A 63 -4.01 -9.55 3.76
CA GLU A 63 -3.79 -10.94 4.17
C GLU A 63 -3.18 -11.67 2.98
N VAL A 64 -2.02 -12.28 3.20
CA VAL A 64 -1.31 -13.08 2.20
C VAL A 64 -1.85 -14.51 2.31
N LEU A 65 -2.35 -15.04 1.20
CA LEU A 65 -2.88 -16.40 1.17
C LEU A 65 -1.75 -17.37 0.87
N ASP A 66 -1.67 -18.43 1.67
CA ASP A 66 -0.85 -19.58 1.34
C ASP A 66 -1.52 -20.35 0.19
N VAL A 67 -0.76 -20.60 -0.87
CA VAL A 67 -1.22 -21.28 -2.08
C VAL A 67 -0.71 -22.72 -2.17
N ASN A 68 0.14 -23.14 -1.23
CA ASN A 68 0.83 -24.44 -1.27
C ASN A 68 0.29 -25.46 -0.25
N ASP A 69 -0.79 -25.16 0.49
CA ASP A 69 -1.52 -26.09 1.36
C ASP A 69 -2.78 -26.66 0.67
#